data_AF-A0A7C7IT02-F1
#
_entry.id   AF-A0A7C7IT02-F1
#
_cell.length_a   1.000
_cell.length_b   1.000
_cell.length_c   1.000
_cell.angle_alpha   90.00
_cell.angle_beta   90.00
_cell.angle_gamma   90.00
#
_symmetry.space_group_name_H-M   'P 1'
#
loop_
_entity.id
_entity.type
_entity.pdbx_description
1 polymer ?
#
loop_
_entity_poly.entity_id
_entity_poly.type
_entity_poly.pdbx_seq_one_letter_code
_entity_poly.pdbx_strand_id
1 'polypeptide(L)'
;MFFHSNILYKNLNLVFLLILSAVIPMVVSAAPNDQTRWDKYYNMEEFLYGIEPIPFLKNNINLLPKNKALDLAMGEGRNGVYLATQGFDVLGLDISPIGLNKAQQLAKHLNTTIQTRVVDLENYQLEKNSYDVIVCTYYMQRDLFDQ
;
A
#
# COMPACT_ATOMS: atom_id res chain seq x y z
N MET A 1 -7.06 82.12 30.02
CA MET A 1 -7.10 83.19 29.00
C MET A 1 -5.71 83.81 28.92
N PHE A 2 -4.81 83.28 28.09
CA PHE A 2 -3.69 84.00 27.48
C PHE A 2 -3.27 83.26 26.20
N PHE A 3 -2.82 84.07 25.24
CA PHE A 3 -2.83 83.89 23.79
C PHE A 3 -1.74 82.97 23.21
N HIS A 4 -2.09 82.33 22.08
CA HIS A 4 -1.33 82.18 20.81
C HIS A 4 0.01 81.40 20.81
N SER A 5 0.47 80.76 19.74
CA SER A 5 -0.08 80.09 18.55
C SER A 5 1.15 79.65 17.75
N ASN A 6 1.12 78.43 17.22
CA ASN A 6 1.82 77.93 16.03
C ASN A 6 3.36 77.90 15.97
N ILE A 7 3.89 76.71 15.65
CA ILE A 7 4.67 76.40 14.43
C ILE A 7 5.00 74.88 14.50
N LEU A 8 4.31 74.07 13.69
CA LEU A 8 4.80 73.52 12.41
C LEU A 8 6.02 72.59 12.58
N TYR A 9 5.83 71.28 12.42
CA TYR A 9 6.30 70.51 11.27
C TYR A 9 6.22 68.99 11.53
N LYS A 10 5.58 68.29 10.59
CA LYS A 10 6.01 67.02 9.98
C LYS A 10 6.64 65.98 10.91
N ASN A 11 5.98 64.83 11.06
CA ASN A 11 6.33 63.67 10.22
C ASN A 11 5.40 62.49 10.50
N LEU A 12 4.72 62.12 9.42
CA LEU A 12 4.11 60.84 9.16
C LEU A 12 5.16 59.74 9.34
N ASN A 13 4.95 58.81 10.27
CA ASN A 13 5.60 57.50 10.24
C ASN A 13 4.58 56.44 10.65
N LEU A 14 3.85 55.97 9.63
CA LEU A 14 3.05 54.76 9.68
C LEU A 14 4.03 53.59 9.64
N VAL A 15 4.37 53.03 10.81
CA VAL A 15 5.17 51.81 10.89
C VAL A 15 4.26 50.63 10.61
N PHE A 16 4.22 50.18 9.35
CA PHE A 16 3.66 48.90 8.98
C PHE A 16 4.67 47.81 9.39
N LEU A 17 4.39 47.12 10.50
CA LEU A 17 5.19 45.97 10.92
C LEU A 17 4.83 44.76 10.03
N LEU A 18 5.57 44.57 8.94
CA LEU A 18 5.53 43.36 8.13
C LEU A 18 6.21 42.23 8.90
N ILE A 19 5.40 41.42 9.61
CA ILE A 19 5.88 40.14 10.14
C ILE A 19 5.97 39.18 8.96
N LEU A 20 7.17 39.08 8.38
CA LEU A 20 7.50 38.01 7.45
C LEU A 20 7.72 36.74 8.28
N SER A 21 6.64 36.02 8.61
CA SER A 21 6.78 34.69 9.17
C SER A 21 7.30 33.77 8.06
N ALA A 22 8.61 33.56 8.02
CA ALA A 22 9.19 32.48 7.26
C ALA A 22 8.68 31.17 7.86
N VAL A 23 7.63 30.61 7.24
CA VAL A 23 7.25 29.22 7.45
C VAL A 23 8.38 28.42 6.81
N ILE A 24 9.38 28.04 7.59
CA ILE A 24 10.34 27.03 7.16
C ILE A 24 9.47 25.78 6.96
N PRO A 25 9.33 25.25 5.73
CA PRO A 25 8.70 23.96 5.58
C PRO A 25 9.60 22.99 6.34
N MET A 26 9.11 22.51 7.47
CA MET A 26 9.65 21.31 8.07
C MET A 26 9.54 20.27 6.97
N VAL A 27 10.66 19.94 6.32
CA VAL A 27 10.75 18.79 5.43
C VAL A 27 10.63 17.59 6.36
N VAL A 28 9.38 17.30 6.75
CA VAL A 28 8.99 15.97 7.14
C VAL A 28 9.34 15.15 5.92
N SER A 29 10.38 14.32 6.03
CA SER A 29 10.64 13.30 5.01
C SER A 29 9.33 12.53 4.86
N ALA A 30 8.58 12.78 3.79
CA ALA A 30 7.39 12.00 3.51
C ALA A 30 7.83 10.53 3.51
N ALA A 31 7.17 9.70 4.31
CA ALA A 31 7.38 8.27 4.19
C ALA A 31 7.17 7.90 2.71
N PRO A 32 8.00 7.02 2.12
CA PRO A 32 7.76 6.55 0.76
C PRO A 32 6.32 6.05 0.66
N ASN A 33 5.64 6.29 -0.47
CA ASN A 33 4.36 5.62 -0.69
C ASN A 33 4.57 4.10 -0.59
N ASP A 34 3.56 3.37 -0.13
CA ASP A 34 3.73 1.95 0.19
C ASP A 34 4.20 1.13 -1.03
N GLN A 35 3.80 1.53 -2.23
CA GLN A 35 4.33 0.95 -3.47
C GLN A 35 5.87 1.06 -3.54
N THR A 36 6.42 2.27 -3.43
CA THR A 36 7.88 2.50 -3.51
C THR A 36 8.61 1.72 -2.42
N ARG A 37 8.01 1.65 -1.22
CA ARG A 37 8.56 0.89 -0.10
C ARG A 37 8.63 -0.61 -0.41
N TRP A 38 7.56 -1.22 -0.91
CA TRP A 38 7.50 -2.64 -1.21
C TRP A 38 8.28 -3.02 -2.48
N ASP A 39 8.25 -2.17 -3.51
CA ASP A 39 9.08 -2.32 -4.71
C ASP A 39 10.56 -2.43 -4.33
N LYS A 40 11.03 -1.60 -3.38
CA LYS A 40 12.41 -1.67 -2.87
C LYS A 40 12.72 -3.03 -2.24
N TYR A 41 11.80 -3.62 -1.50
CA TYR A 41 12.01 -4.93 -0.87
C TYR A 41 11.97 -6.08 -1.87
N TYR A 42 11.09 -6.03 -2.87
CA TYR A 42 10.96 -7.10 -3.87
C TYR A 42 11.97 -7.01 -5.02
N ASN A 43 12.65 -5.87 -5.19
CA ASN A 43 13.70 -5.67 -6.21
C ASN A 43 15.05 -6.35 -5.86
N MET A 44 14.98 -7.51 -5.21
CA MET A 44 16.10 -8.42 -4.99
C MET A 44 15.86 -9.72 -5.77
N GLU A 45 16.94 -10.46 -6.07
CA GLU A 45 16.86 -11.68 -6.87
C GLU A 45 16.11 -12.79 -6.12
N GLU A 46 16.39 -12.97 -4.83
CA GLU A 46 15.75 -13.98 -4.00
C GLU A 46 14.32 -13.61 -3.60
N PHE A 47 13.49 -14.59 -3.28
CA PHE A 47 12.16 -14.35 -2.69
C PHE A 47 12.31 -13.94 -1.23
N LEU A 48 11.83 -12.75 -0.87
CA LEU A 48 11.94 -12.14 0.46
C LEU A 48 11.43 -13.07 1.58
N TYR A 49 10.33 -13.77 1.32
CA TYR A 49 9.72 -14.72 2.27
C TYR A 49 9.79 -16.18 1.83
N GLY A 50 10.65 -16.48 0.84
CA GLY A 50 10.75 -17.79 0.20
C GLY A 50 9.53 -18.15 -0.66
N ILE A 51 9.59 -19.35 -1.25
CA ILE A 51 8.59 -19.83 -2.22
C ILE A 51 7.59 -20.84 -1.65
N GLU A 52 7.87 -21.40 -0.46
CA GLU A 52 6.96 -22.35 0.19
C GLU A 52 5.77 -21.62 0.83
N PRO A 53 4.54 -22.17 0.74
CA PRO A 53 3.39 -21.59 1.42
C PRO A 53 3.57 -21.64 2.94
N ILE A 54 2.79 -20.82 3.66
CA ILE A 54 2.77 -20.92 5.12
C ILE A 54 2.29 -22.33 5.56
N PRO A 55 2.88 -22.92 6.62
CA PRO A 55 2.51 -24.27 7.06
C PRO A 55 1.02 -24.43 7.38
N PHE A 56 0.39 -23.38 7.92
CA PHE A 56 -1.04 -23.40 8.21
C PHE A 56 -1.89 -23.65 6.96
N LEU A 57 -1.59 -22.96 5.85
CA LEU A 57 -2.29 -23.15 4.58
C LEU A 57 -2.04 -24.55 4.02
N LYS A 58 -0.77 -24.97 3.99
CA LYS A 58 -0.35 -26.29 3.48
C LYS A 58 -1.02 -27.44 4.23
N ASN A 59 -1.09 -27.36 5.56
CA ASN A 59 -1.64 -28.41 6.41
C ASN A 59 -3.17 -28.49 6.37
N ASN A 60 -3.86 -27.41 5.98
CA ASN A 60 -5.32 -27.31 5.99
C ASN A 60 -5.94 -27.21 4.59
N ILE A 61 -5.14 -27.39 3.53
CA ILE A 61 -5.59 -27.26 2.13
C ILE A 61 -6.82 -28.11 1.79
N ASN A 62 -6.94 -29.29 2.40
CA ASN A 62 -8.05 -30.23 2.18
C ASN A 62 -9.39 -29.75 2.77
N LEU A 63 -9.38 -28.73 3.62
CA LEU A 63 -10.59 -28.14 4.20
C LEU A 63 -11.20 -27.06 3.30
N LEU A 64 -10.45 -26.57 2.32
CA LEU A 64 -10.85 -25.43 1.50
C LEU A 64 -11.67 -25.87 0.28
N PRO A 65 -12.75 -25.14 -0.07
CA PRO A 65 -13.48 -25.40 -1.31
C PRO A 65 -12.60 -25.05 -2.51
N LYS A 66 -12.24 -26.06 -3.32
CA LYS A 66 -11.41 -25.89 -4.52
C LYS A 66 -12.18 -25.14 -5.62
N ASN A 67 -12.08 -23.82 -5.64
CA ASN A 67 -12.75 -22.95 -6.60
C ASN A 67 -11.99 -21.61 -6.72
N LYS A 68 -12.67 -20.45 -6.65
CA LYS A 68 -12.06 -19.13 -6.80
C LYS A 68 -11.39 -18.69 -5.50
N ALA A 69 -10.10 -18.37 -5.57
CA ALA A 69 -9.32 -17.89 -4.45
C ALA A 69 -8.79 -16.47 -4.68
N LEU A 70 -8.83 -15.66 -3.63
CA LEU A 70 -8.21 -14.34 -3.56
C LEU A 70 -7.01 -14.39 -2.60
N ASP A 71 -5.83 -13.95 -3.05
CA ASP A 71 -4.66 -13.73 -2.18
C ASP A 71 -4.43 -12.23 -2.00
N LEU A 72 -4.74 -11.71 -0.81
CA LEU A 72 -4.65 -10.30 -0.45
C LEU A 72 -3.24 -9.95 0.01
N ALA A 73 -2.70 -8.85 -0.53
CA ALA A 73 -1.33 -8.42 -0.27
C ALA A 73 -0.35 -9.58 -0.48
N MET A 74 -0.47 -10.22 -1.65
CA MET A 74 0.18 -11.51 -1.92
C MET A 74 1.71 -11.45 -1.95
N GLY A 75 2.27 -10.25 -2.11
CA GLY A 75 3.68 -10.01 -2.35
C GLY A 75 4.20 -10.81 -3.55
N GLU A 76 5.17 -11.68 -3.29
CA GLU A 76 5.80 -12.54 -4.30
C GLU A 76 5.07 -13.88 -4.50
N GLY A 77 3.90 -14.06 -3.87
CA GLY A 77 2.91 -15.05 -4.26
C GLY A 77 3.04 -16.46 -3.70
N ARG A 78 3.87 -16.71 -2.67
CA ARG A 78 4.09 -18.07 -2.12
C ARG A 78 2.80 -18.83 -1.74
N ASN A 79 1.78 -18.13 -1.27
CA ASN A 79 0.50 -18.73 -0.88
C ASN A 79 -0.45 -18.90 -2.08
N GLY A 80 -0.70 -17.83 -2.83
CA GLY A 80 -1.56 -17.86 -4.01
C GLY A 80 -1.06 -18.80 -5.09
N VAL A 81 0.25 -18.83 -5.37
CA VAL A 81 0.82 -19.78 -6.33
C VAL A 81 0.67 -21.21 -5.82
N TYR A 82 0.90 -21.46 -4.53
CA TYR A 82 0.64 -22.78 -3.96
C TYR A 82 -0.83 -23.18 -4.17
N LEU A 83 -1.81 -22.32 -3.87
CA LEU A 83 -3.22 -22.59 -4.17
C LEU A 83 -3.44 -22.95 -5.65
N ALA A 84 -2.82 -22.22 -6.57
CA ALA A 84 -2.92 -22.53 -8.00
C ALA A 84 -2.36 -23.92 -8.35
N THR A 85 -1.27 -24.36 -7.70
CA THR A 85 -0.78 -25.75 -7.87
C THR A 85 -1.75 -26.81 -7.34
N GLN A 86 -2.68 -26.43 -6.46
CA GLN A 86 -3.67 -27.33 -5.87
C GLN A 86 -5.01 -27.35 -6.64
N GLY A 87 -5.09 -26.57 -7.73
CA GLY A 87 -6.23 -26.53 -8.65
C GLY A 87 -7.22 -25.39 -8.41
N PHE A 88 -6.84 -24.33 -7.67
CA PHE A 88 -7.67 -23.16 -7.46
C PHE A 88 -7.52 -22.16 -8.61
N ASP A 89 -8.59 -21.40 -8.93
CA ASP A 89 -8.53 -20.23 -9.80
C ASP A 89 -8.16 -19.00 -8.95
N VAL A 90 -6.91 -18.55 -9.07
CA VAL A 90 -6.32 -17.58 -8.14
C VAL A 90 -6.24 -16.19 -8.78
N LEU A 91 -6.82 -15.20 -8.10
CA LEU A 91 -6.50 -13.80 -8.26
C LEU A 91 -5.64 -13.33 -7.09
N GLY A 92 -4.49 -12.75 -7.39
CA GLY A 92 -3.60 -12.14 -6.43
C GLY A 92 -3.58 -10.62 -6.52
N LEU A 93 -3.68 -9.95 -5.37
CA LEU A 93 -3.69 -8.50 -5.25
C LEU A 93 -2.46 -8.06 -4.46
N ASP A 94 -1.72 -7.08 -4.98
CA ASP A 94 -0.63 -6.43 -4.25
C ASP A 94 -0.39 -5.01 -4.78
N ILE A 95 0.18 -4.14 -3.96
CA ILE A 95 0.53 -2.78 -4.36
C ILE A 95 1.78 -2.74 -5.23
N SER A 96 2.66 -3.75 -5.13
CA SER A 96 3.92 -3.81 -5.84
C SER A 96 3.82 -4.58 -7.17
N PRO A 97 4.01 -3.93 -8.34
CA PRO A 97 4.15 -4.65 -9.60
C PRO A 97 5.37 -5.59 -9.64
N ILE A 98 6.43 -5.30 -8.87
CA ILE A 98 7.64 -6.14 -8.82
C ILE A 98 7.33 -7.46 -8.12
N GLY A 99 6.66 -7.40 -6.96
CA GLY A 99 6.21 -8.60 -6.24
C GLY A 99 5.30 -9.48 -7.11
N LEU A 100 4.31 -8.87 -7.77
CA LEU A 100 3.40 -9.58 -8.67
C LEU A 100 4.11 -10.20 -9.88
N ASN A 101 5.14 -9.56 -10.42
CA ASN A 101 5.92 -10.15 -11.50
C ASN A 101 6.66 -11.41 -11.03
N LYS A 102 7.26 -11.38 -9.83
CA LYS A 102 7.89 -12.56 -9.22
C LYS A 102 6.87 -13.67 -8.92
N ALA A 103 5.67 -13.32 -8.49
CA ALA A 103 4.58 -14.28 -8.30
C ALA A 103 4.21 -14.99 -9.61
N GLN A 104 4.10 -14.26 -10.72
CA GLN A 104 3.85 -14.84 -12.04
C GLN A 104 5.01 -15.73 -12.52
N GLN A 105 6.26 -15.34 -12.26
CA GLN A 105 7.43 -16.17 -12.55
C GLN A 105 7.43 -17.46 -11.74
N LEU A 106 7.08 -17.40 -10.44
CA LEU A 106 6.95 -18.57 -9.57
C LEU A 106 5.83 -19.50 -10.07
N ALA A 107 4.67 -18.95 -10.45
CA ALA A 107 3.59 -19.73 -11.05
C ALA A 107 4.05 -20.47 -12.31
N LYS A 108 4.73 -19.76 -13.22
CA LYS A 108 5.30 -20.35 -14.43
C LYS A 108 6.32 -21.45 -14.11
N HIS A 109 7.20 -21.23 -13.14
CA HIS A 109 8.19 -22.22 -12.71
C HIS A 109 7.53 -23.50 -12.17
N LEU A 110 6.40 -23.37 -11.47
CA LEU A 110 5.62 -24.48 -10.93
C LEU A 110 4.56 -25.04 -11.89
N ASN A 111 4.65 -24.69 -13.18
CA ASN A 111 3.73 -25.14 -14.24
C ASN A 111 2.25 -24.85 -13.94
N THR A 112 1.97 -23.70 -13.34
CA THR A 112 0.61 -23.21 -13.08
C THR A 112 0.48 -21.75 -13.53
N THR A 113 -0.71 -21.19 -13.39
CA THR A 113 -1.04 -19.81 -13.74
C THR A 113 -1.82 -19.15 -12.64
N ILE A 114 -1.58 -17.85 -12.45
CA ILE A 114 -2.36 -16.99 -11.56
C ILE A 114 -2.74 -15.72 -12.32
N GLN A 115 -3.86 -15.11 -11.92
CA GLN A 115 -4.19 -13.75 -12.29
C GLN A 115 -3.62 -12.82 -11.23
N THR A 116 -3.11 -11.66 -11.64
CA THR A 116 -2.61 -10.64 -10.70
C THR A 116 -3.15 -9.27 -11.07
N ARG A 117 -3.29 -8.40 -10.06
CA ARG A 117 -3.68 -7.01 -10.26
C ARG A 117 -2.92 -6.11 -9.27
N VAL A 118 -2.26 -5.09 -9.81
CA VAL A 118 -1.65 -4.04 -8.99
C VAL A 118 -2.78 -3.20 -8.40
N VAL A 119 -2.93 -3.22 -7.09
CA VAL A 119 -3.98 -2.46 -6.38
C VAL A 119 -3.42 -1.88 -5.09
N ASP A 120 -3.87 -0.67 -4.77
CA ASP A 120 -3.78 -0.14 -3.42
C ASP A 120 -5.04 -0.59 -2.66
N LEU A 121 -4.88 -1.54 -1.74
CA LEU A 121 -5.99 -2.13 -0.97
C LEU A 121 -6.70 -1.10 -0.08
N GLU A 122 -6.03 -0.01 0.32
CA GLU A 122 -6.67 1.06 1.09
C GLU A 122 -7.73 1.81 0.26
N ASN A 123 -7.61 1.77 -1.06
CA ASN A 123 -8.46 2.48 -2.02
C ASN A 123 -9.17 1.54 -2.99
N TYR A 124 -9.17 0.23 -2.74
CA TYR A 124 -9.71 -0.78 -3.64
C TYR A 124 -10.93 -1.49 -3.05
N GLN A 125 -12.04 -1.47 -3.79
CA GLN A 125 -13.24 -2.20 -3.41
C GLN A 125 -13.17 -3.64 -3.90
N LEU A 126 -13.23 -4.59 -2.96
CA LEU A 126 -13.37 -6.01 -3.29
C LEU A 126 -14.76 -6.31 -3.85
N GLU A 127 -14.80 -7.17 -4.87
CA GLU A 127 -16.05 -7.66 -5.43
C GLU A 127 -16.81 -8.52 -4.40
N LYS A 128 -18.08 -8.20 -4.18
CA LYS A 128 -18.94 -8.92 -3.23
C LYS A 128 -19.31 -10.29 -3.79
N ASN A 129 -19.24 -11.32 -2.96
CA ASN A 129 -19.65 -12.70 -3.30
C ASN A 129 -18.90 -13.33 -4.50
N SER A 130 -17.65 -12.92 -4.76
CA SER A 130 -16.87 -13.41 -5.92
C SER A 130 -15.88 -14.53 -5.61
N TYR A 131 -15.56 -14.80 -4.34
CA TYR A 131 -14.48 -15.72 -3.94
C TYR A 131 -14.95 -16.74 -2.90
N ASP A 132 -14.51 -17.98 -3.05
CA ASP A 132 -14.79 -19.08 -2.14
C ASP A 132 -13.73 -19.20 -1.03
N VAL A 133 -12.52 -18.72 -1.33
CA VAL A 133 -11.37 -18.69 -0.40
C VAL A 133 -10.72 -17.32 -0.46
N ILE A 134 -10.43 -16.74 0.70
CA ILE A 134 -9.61 -15.54 0.83
C ILE A 134 -8.42 -15.86 1.73
N VAL A 135 -7.22 -15.65 1.22
CA VAL A 135 -5.97 -15.70 1.99
C VAL A 135 -5.54 -14.26 2.27
N CYS A 136 -5.33 -13.95 3.55
CA CYS A 136 -4.81 -12.67 4.01
C CYS A 136 -3.78 -12.95 5.09
N THR A 137 -2.50 -12.81 4.76
CA THR A 137 -1.39 -13.18 5.67
C THR A 137 -0.41 -12.04 5.80
N TYR A 138 -0.04 -11.68 7.04
CA TYR A 138 0.90 -10.59 7.33
C TYR A 138 0.46 -9.21 6.81
N TYR A 139 -0.83 -9.06 6.49
CA TYR A 139 -1.47 -7.81 6.13
C TYR A 139 -2.57 -7.49 7.13
N MET A 140 -2.67 -6.21 7.51
CA MET A 140 -3.68 -5.74 8.47
C MET A 140 -4.20 -4.38 8.03
N GLN A 141 -5.41 -4.37 7.51
CA GLN A 141 -6.23 -3.18 7.33
C GLN A 141 -7.57 -3.44 8.02
N ARG A 142 -7.94 -2.59 8.98
CA ARG A 142 -9.08 -2.86 9.89
C ARG A 142 -10.44 -2.68 9.21
N ASP A 143 -10.50 -1.82 8.21
CA ASP A 143 -11.68 -1.44 7.45
C ASP A 143 -11.71 -2.08 6.05
N LEU A 144 -10.89 -3.11 5.81
CA LEU A 144 -10.84 -3.81 4.51
C LEU A 144 -12.16 -4.51 4.17
N PHE A 145 -12.90 -4.94 5.19
CA PHE A 145 -14.23 -5.52 5.06
C PHE A 145 -15.21 -4.61 5.78
N ASP A 146 -16.35 -4.32 5.13
CA ASP A 146 -17.51 -3.69 5.77
C ASP A 146 -17.87 -4.55 7.01
N GLN A 147 -17.77 -3.98 8.22
CA GLN A 147 -18.17 -4.64 9.48
C GLN A 147 -19.69 -4.56 9.70
#